data_AF-A0A6C0EFU7-F1
#
_entry.id   AF-A0A6C0EFU7-F1
#
_cell.length_a   1.000
_cell.length_b   1.000
_cell.length_c   1.000
_cell.angle_alpha   90.00
_cell.angle_beta   90.00
_cell.angle_gamma   90.00
#
_symmetry.space_group_name_H-M   'P 1'
#
loop_
_entity.id
_entity.type
_entity.pdbx_description
1 polymer ?
#
loop_
_entity_poly.entity_id
_entity_poly.type
_entity_poly.pdbx_seq_one_letter_code
_entity_poly.pdbx_strand_id
1 'polypeptide(L)'
;MSNMSPMTSIYIPFVDSRLTEKDVINTFDYYNICNVSRVDFVEIPEKTNVCHAFIHVNNWYNSNNASIAFWDITNKGSYKFYYSQSQSNSNAFWLLLPNKNPIPKTKLNIHQLAVMISEIEKKIADQQAEMDNMRKRIADLELTSIYVADKVDSVPTRTHTLWKNDGVEDKNDDIWNTAFIRVDDDDDDDIDDIDDIDDDDDDYDDDDYDGDFQSHSLYSKNKSLIDAFCK
;
A
#
# COMPACT_ATOMS: atom_id res chain seq x y z
N MET A 1 -12.10 26.55 18.11
CA MET A 1 -11.01 25.72 18.69
C MET A 1 -11.22 24.32 18.19
N SER A 2 -10.47 23.89 17.19
CA SER A 2 -10.52 22.54 16.63
C SER A 2 -10.17 21.55 17.74
N ASN A 3 -11.03 20.56 17.99
CA ASN A 3 -10.73 19.44 18.87
C ASN A 3 -9.65 18.58 18.21
N MET A 4 -8.38 19.00 18.32
CA MET A 4 -7.26 18.15 17.92
C MET A 4 -7.24 16.94 18.82
N SER A 5 -7.42 15.76 18.23
CA SER A 5 -7.22 14.51 18.94
C SER A 5 -5.78 14.50 19.47
N PRO A 6 -5.57 14.17 20.76
CA PRO A 6 -4.25 14.22 21.35
C PRO A 6 -3.32 13.27 20.58
N MET A 7 -2.16 13.77 20.18
CA MET A 7 -1.14 12.95 19.52
C MET A 7 -0.73 11.80 20.46
N THR A 8 -1.05 10.57 20.06
CA THR A 8 -0.84 9.35 20.88
C THR A 8 0.36 8.52 20.46
N SER A 9 1.05 8.86 19.35
CA SER A 9 2.21 8.09 18.91
C SER A 9 3.27 8.93 18.19
N ILE A 10 4.53 8.69 18.54
CA ILE A 10 5.73 9.35 18.01
C ILE A 10 6.56 8.32 17.26
N TYR A 11 7.17 8.72 16.15
CA TYR A 11 8.12 7.92 15.38
C TYR A 11 9.54 8.47 15.55
N ILE A 12 10.51 7.60 15.81
CA ILE A 12 11.94 7.91 15.81
C ILE A 12 12.62 7.10 14.70
N PRO A 13 13.16 7.76 13.66
CA PRO A 13 13.78 7.06 12.54
C PRO A 13 15.04 6.27 12.92
N PHE A 14 15.84 6.76 13.86
CA PHE A 14 17.12 6.15 14.21
C PHE A 14 17.29 6.10 15.72
N VAL A 15 17.27 4.89 16.25
CA VAL A 15 17.61 4.56 17.63
C VAL A 15 18.70 3.50 17.61
N ASP A 16 19.64 3.56 18.56
CA ASP A 16 20.68 2.54 18.71
C ASP A 16 20.03 1.21 19.13
N SER A 17 20.32 0.14 18.40
CA SER A 17 19.79 -1.21 18.65
C SER A 17 20.09 -1.77 20.05
N ARG A 18 21.08 -1.20 20.75
CA ARG A 18 21.44 -1.58 22.13
C ARG A 18 20.47 -1.02 23.17
N LEU A 19 19.69 -0.01 22.81
CA LEU A 19 18.73 0.60 23.72
C LEU A 19 17.50 -0.28 23.87
N THR A 20 17.12 -0.51 25.12
CA THR A 20 15.91 -1.25 25.45
C THR A 20 14.70 -0.32 25.51
N GLU A 21 13.50 -0.89 25.46
CA GLU A 21 12.25 -0.16 25.68
C GLU A 21 12.31 0.63 26.99
N LYS A 22 12.85 0.02 28.06
CA LYS A 22 13.00 0.64 29.37
C LYS A 22 13.92 1.87 29.31
N ASP A 23 15.00 1.83 28.53
CA ASP A 23 15.93 2.96 28.40
C ASP A 23 15.25 4.15 27.71
N VAL A 24 14.48 3.89 26.66
CA VAL A 24 13.69 4.93 25.97
C VAL A 24 12.64 5.50 26.92
N ILE A 25 11.85 4.66 27.60
CA ILE A 25 10.84 5.11 28.57
C ILE A 25 11.48 5.99 29.66
N ASN A 26 12.56 5.51 30.29
CA ASN A 26 13.26 6.24 31.34
C ASN A 26 13.81 7.58 30.84
N THR A 27 14.28 7.63 29.59
CA THR A 27 14.78 8.86 28.98
C THR A 27 13.66 9.88 28.83
N PHE A 28 12.52 9.50 28.25
CA PHE A 28 11.37 10.41 28.11
C PHE A 28 10.82 10.87 29.45
N ASP A 29 10.81 9.99 30.45
CA ASP A 29 10.38 10.28 31.82
C ASP A 29 11.34 11.27 32.52
N TYR A 30 12.64 11.00 32.47
CA TYR A 30 13.67 11.85 33.07
C TYR A 30 13.64 13.29 32.54
N TYR A 31 13.42 13.47 31.23
CA TYR A 31 13.34 14.78 30.61
C TYR A 31 11.94 15.43 30.70
N ASN A 32 10.99 14.78 31.39
CA ASN A 32 9.61 15.20 31.57
C ASN A 32 8.90 15.52 30.23
N ILE A 33 9.08 14.68 29.21
CA ILE A 33 8.43 14.86 27.90
C ILE A 33 7.02 14.24 27.90
N CYS A 34 6.91 12.93 28.10
CA CYS A 34 5.62 12.24 28.12
C CYS A 34 5.67 10.92 28.86
N ASN A 35 4.49 10.42 29.24
CA ASN A 35 4.31 9.10 29.80
C ASN A 35 4.20 8.07 28.66
N VAL A 36 5.25 7.28 28.49
CA VAL A 36 5.32 6.26 27.45
C VAL A 36 4.64 4.97 27.91
N SER A 37 3.71 4.49 27.09
CA SER A 37 2.93 3.25 27.31
C SER A 37 3.70 2.01 26.88
N ARG A 38 4.30 2.08 25.69
CA ARG A 38 5.14 1.04 25.10
C ARG A 38 6.04 1.61 24.01
N VAL A 39 7.10 0.89 23.67
CA VAL A 39 7.98 1.20 22.53
C VAL A 39 8.11 -0.03 21.64
N ASP A 40 7.71 0.11 20.38
CA ASP A 40 7.84 -0.93 19.37
C ASP A 40 9.08 -0.64 18.51
N PHE A 41 10.06 -1.54 18.52
CA PHE A 41 11.27 -1.42 17.68
C PHE A 41 11.11 -2.21 16.39
N VAL A 42 11.55 -1.63 15.27
CA VAL A 42 11.57 -2.28 13.95
C VAL A 42 12.99 -2.21 13.41
N GLU A 43 13.58 -3.37 13.15
CA GLU A 43 14.93 -3.48 12.59
C GLU A 43 14.98 -2.95 11.16
N ILE A 44 16.08 -2.29 10.81
CA ILE A 44 16.34 -1.83 9.45
C ILE A 44 17.24 -2.89 8.79
N PRO A 45 16.77 -3.62 7.78
CA PRO A 45 17.50 -4.78 7.23
C PRO A 45 18.91 -4.42 6.71
N GLU A 46 19.13 -3.16 6.31
CA GLU A 46 20.40 -2.67 5.79
C GLU A 46 21.37 -2.16 6.88
N LYS A 47 20.91 -1.95 8.11
CA LYS A 47 21.69 -1.32 9.17
C LYS A 47 21.63 -2.12 10.47
N THR A 48 22.74 -2.77 10.80
CA THR A 48 22.81 -3.72 11.93
C THR A 48 22.78 -3.10 13.31
N ASN A 49 23.08 -1.80 13.44
CA ASN A 49 23.22 -1.14 14.75
C ASN A 49 22.10 -0.13 15.05
N VAL A 50 21.15 0.06 14.13
CA VAL A 50 20.06 1.03 14.31
C VAL A 50 18.72 0.42 13.96
N CYS A 51 17.71 0.81 14.71
CA CYS A 51 16.32 0.46 14.48
C CYS A 51 15.45 1.71 14.39
N HIS A 52 14.29 1.54 13.77
CA HIS A 52 13.17 2.44 13.93
C HIS A 52 12.52 2.19 15.29
N ALA A 53 12.00 3.24 15.93
CA ALA A 53 11.21 3.10 17.15
C ALA A 53 9.87 3.83 17.02
N PHE A 54 8.79 3.16 17.44
CA PHE A 54 7.45 3.71 17.51
C PHE A 54 7.04 3.79 18.98
N ILE A 55 6.91 5.01 19.47
CA ILE A 55 6.57 5.29 20.86
C ILE A 55 5.07 5.52 20.94
N HIS A 56 4.42 4.78 21.82
CA HIS A 56 3.01 4.97 22.13
C HIS A 56 2.88 5.74 23.45
N VAL A 57 2.21 6.89 23.40
CA VAL A 57 2.11 7.84 24.50
C VAL A 57 0.75 7.70 25.18
N ASN A 58 0.74 7.50 26.50
CA ASN A 58 -0.50 7.53 27.29
C ASN A 58 -0.98 8.97 27.46
N ASN A 59 -0.09 9.85 27.92
CA ASN A 59 -0.34 11.26 28.11
C ASN A 59 0.96 12.05 28.08
N TRP A 60 0.86 13.32 27.68
CA TRP A 60 1.96 14.28 27.79
C TRP A 60 2.06 14.81 29.21
N TYR A 61 3.26 15.12 29.66
CA TYR A 61 3.44 15.73 30.98
C TYR A 61 3.09 17.21 30.95
N ASN A 62 2.67 17.76 32.09
CA ASN A 62 2.43 19.19 32.25
C ASN A 62 3.77 19.91 32.54
N SER A 63 4.66 19.93 31.56
CA SER A 63 5.98 20.54 31.64
C SER A 63 6.25 21.43 30.42
N ASN A 64 7.10 22.44 30.58
CA ASN A 64 7.48 23.31 29.45
C ASN A 64 8.14 22.52 28.31
N ASN A 65 8.98 21.54 28.63
CA ASN A 65 9.65 20.69 27.64
C ASN A 65 8.64 19.86 26.84
N ALA A 66 7.66 19.27 27.52
CA ALA A 66 6.57 18.52 26.90
C ALA A 66 5.75 19.40 25.96
N SER A 67 5.38 20.61 26.40
CA SER A 67 4.61 21.56 25.58
C SER A 67 5.36 22.00 24.33
N ILE A 68 6.67 22.29 24.44
CA ILE A 68 7.51 22.66 23.29
C ILE A 68 7.62 21.47 22.32
N ALA A 69 7.93 20.28 22.83
CA ALA A 69 8.05 19.08 22.00
C ALA A 69 6.74 18.76 21.27
N PHE A 70 5.62 18.78 21.97
CA PHE A 70 4.30 18.57 21.38
C PHE A 70 4.01 19.60 20.28
N TRP A 71 4.20 20.90 20.59
CA TRP A 71 3.92 21.97 19.64
C TRP A 71 4.81 21.89 18.40
N ASP A 72 6.12 21.63 18.57
CA ASP A 72 7.05 21.49 17.45
C ASP A 72 6.69 20.27 16.58
N ILE A 73 6.35 19.12 17.17
CA ILE A 73 5.96 17.94 16.41
C ILE A 73 4.65 18.18 15.65
N THR A 74 3.63 18.79 16.29
CA THR A 74 2.33 19.02 15.66
C THR A 74 2.37 20.10 14.60
N ASN A 75 3.11 21.20 14.81
CA ASN A 75 3.08 22.36 13.91
C ASN A 75 4.24 22.40 12.92
N LYS A 76 5.42 21.93 13.30
CA LYS A 76 6.61 21.87 12.41
C LYS A 76 6.85 20.48 11.81
N GLY A 77 6.10 19.47 12.28
CA GLY A 77 6.26 18.09 11.84
C GLY A 77 7.49 17.36 12.41
N SER A 78 8.30 18.01 13.25
CA SER A 78 9.45 17.37 13.89
C SER A 78 9.95 18.12 15.12
N TYR A 79 10.61 17.38 16.03
CA TYR A 79 11.30 17.95 17.18
C TYR A 79 12.65 17.25 17.42
N LYS A 80 13.71 18.03 17.65
CA LYS A 80 15.05 17.50 17.97
C LYS A 80 15.19 17.34 19.48
N PHE A 81 15.17 16.10 19.94
CA PHE A 81 15.26 15.74 21.35
C PHE A 81 16.68 15.34 21.74
N TYR A 82 17.36 16.18 22.52
CA TYR A 82 18.72 15.94 23.00
C TYR A 82 18.69 15.17 24.34
N TYR A 83 19.17 13.93 24.34
CA TYR A 83 19.02 13.00 25.48
C TYR A 83 20.31 12.75 26.26
N SER A 84 21.43 13.37 25.87
CA SER A 84 22.69 13.22 26.62
C SER A 84 22.77 14.22 27.76
N GLN A 85 23.04 13.72 28.98
CA GLN A 85 23.32 14.56 30.14
C GLN A 85 24.71 15.20 30.09
N SER A 86 25.64 14.67 29.29
CA SER A 86 26.99 15.21 29.20
C SER A 86 26.98 16.46 28.31
N GLN A 87 26.80 17.62 28.95
CA GLN A 87 26.83 18.95 28.35
C GLN A 87 28.12 19.27 27.58
N SER A 88 29.14 18.40 27.64
CA SER A 88 30.47 18.78 27.19
C SER A 88 30.77 18.50 25.73
N ASN A 89 30.11 17.58 24.99
CA ASN A 89 30.44 17.36 23.56
C ASN A 89 29.51 16.43 22.73
N SER A 90 28.46 15.82 23.28
CA SER A 90 27.64 14.90 22.49
C SER A 90 26.46 15.62 21.84
N ASN A 91 26.56 15.91 20.54
CA ASN A 91 25.44 16.33 19.67
C ASN A 91 24.45 15.18 19.40
N ALA A 92 24.26 14.27 20.36
CA ALA A 92 23.37 13.13 20.21
C ALA A 92 21.93 13.59 20.45
N PHE A 93 21.09 13.41 19.44
CA PHE A 93 19.67 13.71 19.50
C PHE A 93 18.86 12.60 18.84
N TRP A 94 17.60 12.48 19.24
CA TRP A 94 16.58 11.77 18.50
C TRP A 94 15.72 12.77 17.75
N LEU A 95 15.45 12.49 16.48
CA LEU A 95 14.46 13.24 15.72
C LEU A 95 13.09 12.62 15.98
N LEU A 96 12.22 13.34 16.67
CA LEU A 96 10.86 12.92 16.97
C LEU A 96 9.93 13.40 15.87
N LEU A 97 9.20 12.49 15.26
CA LEU A 97 8.27 12.75 14.15
C LEU A 97 6.85 12.30 14.53
N PRO A 98 5.80 12.88 13.94
CA PRO A 98 4.46 12.40 14.12
C PRO A 98 4.28 11.04 13.46
N ASN A 99 3.78 10.04 14.21
CA ASN A 99 3.44 8.76 13.62
C ASN A 99 2.06 8.85 12.94
N LYS A 100 2.05 8.82 11.60
CA LYS A 100 0.82 8.91 10.80
C LYS A 100 -0.04 7.64 10.88
N ASN A 101 0.58 6.48 11.13
CA ASN A 101 -0.08 5.17 11.10
C ASN A 101 0.24 4.40 12.40
N PRO A 102 -0.32 4.81 13.55
CA PRO A 102 -0.07 4.12 14.80
C PRO A 102 -0.63 2.70 14.77
N ILE A 103 0.22 1.73 15.07
CA ILE A 103 -0.20 0.33 15.16
C ILE A 103 -1.10 0.17 16.41
N PRO A 104 -2.37 -0.27 16.26
CA PRO A 104 -3.25 -0.45 17.39
C PRO A 104 -2.73 -1.57 18.29
N LYS A 105 -2.94 -1.45 19.61
CA LYS A 105 -2.58 -2.52 20.53
C LYS A 105 -3.45 -3.75 20.21
N THR A 106 -2.83 -4.85 19.80
CA THR A 106 -3.55 -6.10 19.64
C THR A 106 -3.90 -6.64 21.04
N LYS A 107 -5.15 -7.04 21.23
CA LYS A 107 -5.59 -7.76 22.45
C LYS A 107 -5.43 -9.28 22.31
N LEU A 108 -5.07 -9.73 21.11
CA LEU A 108 -4.97 -11.13 20.76
C LEU A 108 -3.68 -11.71 21.32
N ASN A 109 -3.78 -12.92 21.87
CA ASN A 109 -2.62 -13.70 22.27
C ASN A 109 -1.81 -14.08 21.03
N ILE A 110 -0.49 -14.27 21.17
CA ILE A 110 0.40 -14.72 20.10
C ILE A 110 -0.10 -15.99 19.39
N HIS A 111 -0.72 -16.91 20.12
CA HIS A 111 -1.31 -18.12 19.53
C HIS A 111 -2.52 -17.81 18.65
N GLN A 112 -3.36 -16.84 19.04
CA GLN A 112 -4.50 -16.42 18.23
C GLN A 112 -4.04 -15.68 16.97
N LEU A 113 -3.01 -14.85 17.09
CA LEU A 113 -2.38 -14.20 15.94
C LEU A 113 -1.80 -15.21 14.97
N ALA A 114 -1.09 -16.24 15.46
CA ALA A 114 -0.53 -17.29 14.61
C ALA A 114 -1.63 -18.03 13.83
N VAL A 115 -2.73 -18.41 14.49
CA VAL A 115 -3.88 -19.06 13.82
C VAL A 115 -4.48 -18.13 12.75
N MET A 116 -4.67 -16.84 13.07
CA MET A 116 -5.22 -15.87 12.12
C MET A 116 -4.29 -15.67 10.92
N ILE A 117 -2.98 -15.61 11.12
CA ILE A 117 -2.00 -15.50 10.04
C ILE A 117 -2.07 -16.75 9.15
N SER A 118 -2.09 -17.95 9.73
CA SER A 118 -2.21 -19.19 8.95
C SER A 118 -3.52 -19.27 8.15
N GLU A 119 -4.63 -18.77 8.70
CA GLU A 119 -5.89 -18.67 7.95
C GLU A 119 -5.81 -17.68 6.79
N ILE A 120 -5.13 -16.54 6.97
CA ILE A 120 -4.92 -15.54 5.92
C ILE A 120 -3.99 -16.10 4.83
N GLU A 121 -2.88 -16.74 5.21
CA GLU A 121 -1.97 -17.40 4.27
C GLU A 121 -2.69 -18.46 3.43
N LYS A 122 -3.56 -19.26 4.07
CA LYS A 122 -4.39 -20.23 3.35
C LYS A 122 -5.33 -19.56 2.35
N LYS A 123 -6.03 -18.48 2.75
CA LYS A 123 -6.90 -17.74 1.84
C LYS A 123 -6.15 -17.16 0.65
N ILE A 124 -4.94 -16.64 0.86
CA ILE A 124 -4.07 -16.14 -0.20
C ILE A 124 -3.69 -17.28 -1.15
N ALA A 125 -3.32 -18.44 -0.62
CA ALA A 125 -3.00 -19.61 -1.43
C ALA A 125 -4.19 -20.09 -2.26
N ASP A 126 -5.38 -20.13 -1.67
CA ASP A 126 -6.63 -20.51 -2.35
C ASP A 126 -6.96 -19.51 -3.47
N GLN A 127 -6.85 -18.21 -3.21
CA GLN A 127 -7.05 -17.15 -4.21
C GLN A 127 -6.01 -17.24 -5.35
N GLN A 128 -4.75 -17.52 -5.04
CA GLN A 128 -3.71 -17.70 -6.05
C GLN A 128 -4.00 -18.89 -6.96
N ALA A 129 -4.45 -20.01 -6.38
CA ALA A 129 -4.83 -21.20 -7.15
C ALA A 129 -6.04 -20.93 -8.06
N GLU A 130 -7.02 -20.14 -7.59
CA GLU A 130 -8.16 -19.70 -8.39
C GLU A 130 -7.72 -18.79 -9.55
N MET A 131 -6.86 -17.80 -9.29
CA MET A 131 -6.30 -16.94 -10.33
C MET A 131 -5.52 -17.75 -11.38
N ASP A 132 -4.75 -18.75 -10.97
CA ASP A 132 -4.00 -19.59 -11.89
C ASP A 132 -4.93 -20.48 -12.74
N ASN A 133 -6.06 -20.93 -12.17
CA ASN A 133 -7.09 -21.63 -12.92
C ASN A 133 -7.77 -20.71 -13.95
N MET A 134 -8.16 -19.51 -13.53
CA MET A 134 -8.73 -18.52 -14.45
C MET A 134 -7.77 -18.16 -15.58
N ARG A 135 -6.48 -17.97 -15.29
CA ARG A 135 -5.43 -17.73 -16.30
C ARG A 135 -5.32 -18.87 -17.32
N LYS A 136 -5.41 -20.13 -16.88
CA LYS A 136 -5.42 -21.28 -17.79
C LYS A 136 -6.65 -21.27 -18.70
N ARG A 137 -7.84 -21.01 -18.14
CA ARG A 137 -9.08 -20.93 -18.92
C ARG A 137 -9.04 -19.82 -19.96
N ILE A 138 -8.45 -18.67 -19.62
CA ILE A 138 -8.25 -17.56 -20.57
C ILE A 138 -7.33 -18.01 -21.70
N ALA A 139 -6.17 -18.62 -21.40
CA ALA A 139 -5.24 -19.10 -22.42
C ALA A 139 -5.86 -20.17 -23.34
N ASP A 140 -6.65 -21.09 -22.78
CA ASP A 140 -7.38 -22.09 -23.57
C ASP A 140 -8.42 -21.44 -24.49
N LEU A 141 -9.16 -20.45 -24.00
CA LEU A 141 -10.13 -19.71 -24.80
C LEU A 141 -9.46 -18.92 -25.92
N GLU A 142 -8.34 -18.25 -25.65
CA GLU A 142 -7.55 -17.56 -26.66
C GLU A 142 -7.10 -18.51 -27.78
N LEU A 143 -6.61 -19.71 -27.41
CA LEU A 143 -6.21 -20.72 -28.38
C LEU A 143 -7.40 -21.19 -29.25
N THR A 144 -8.57 -21.41 -28.64
CA THR A 144 -9.77 -21.79 -29.40
C THR A 144 -10.25 -20.69 -30.33
N SER A 145 -10.14 -19.42 -29.92
CA SER A 145 -10.50 -18.26 -30.74
C SER A 145 -9.64 -18.19 -32.01
N ILE A 146 -8.32 -18.37 -31.87
CA ILE A 146 -7.36 -18.42 -33.01
C ILE A 146 -7.74 -19.55 -33.97
N TYR A 147 -8.04 -20.75 -33.46
CA TYR A 147 -8.42 -21.89 -34.28
C TYR A 147 -9.72 -21.67 -35.06
N VAL A 148 -10.72 -21.05 -34.42
CA VAL A 148 -12.00 -20.73 -35.08
C VAL A 148 -11.80 -19.68 -36.16
N ALA A 149 -11.00 -18.63 -35.91
CA ALA A 149 -10.68 -17.61 -36.90
C ALA A 149 -10.03 -18.21 -38.17
N ASP A 150 -9.03 -19.07 -38.01
CA ASP A 150 -8.34 -19.75 -39.13
C ASP A 150 -9.31 -20.60 -39.97
N LYS A 151 -10.27 -21.27 -39.33
CA LYS A 151 -11.29 -22.04 -40.05
C LYS A 151 -12.29 -21.18 -40.81
N VAL A 152 -12.66 -20.01 -40.30
CA VAL A 152 -13.62 -19.11 -40.96
C VAL A 152 -13.04 -18.57 -42.27
N ASP A 153 -11.74 -18.25 -42.31
CA ASP A 153 -11.06 -17.78 -43.53
C ASP A 153 -10.94 -18.87 -44.62
N SER A 154 -10.95 -20.14 -44.22
CA SER A 154 -10.91 -21.28 -45.13
C SER A 154 -12.27 -21.66 -45.74
N VAL A 155 -13.38 -21.12 -45.21
CA VAL A 155 -14.70 -21.30 -45.83
C VAL A 155 -14.70 -20.48 -47.11
N PRO A 156 -14.79 -21.10 -48.30
CA PRO A 156 -14.89 -20.35 -49.54
C PRO A 156 -16.11 -19.47 -49.36
N THR A 157 -15.92 -18.16 -49.43
CA THR A 157 -17.02 -17.21 -49.52
C THR A 157 -17.76 -17.65 -50.77
N ARG A 158 -18.81 -18.45 -50.58
CA ARG A 158 -19.80 -18.74 -51.59
C ARG A 158 -20.42 -17.38 -51.79
N THR A 159 -19.85 -16.62 -52.71
CA THR A 159 -20.45 -15.42 -53.26
C THR A 159 -21.83 -15.88 -53.64
N HIS A 160 -22.80 -15.59 -52.76
CA HIS A 160 -24.19 -15.72 -53.08
C HIS A 160 -24.30 -14.76 -54.24
N THR A 161 -24.28 -15.33 -55.45
CA THR A 161 -24.66 -14.64 -56.65
C THR A 161 -26.07 -14.22 -56.31
N LEU A 162 -26.17 -12.94 -55.92
CA LEU A 162 -27.41 -12.26 -55.64
C LEU A 162 -28.29 -12.64 -56.82
N TRP A 163 -29.26 -13.53 -56.59
CA TRP A 163 -30.30 -13.75 -57.57
C TRP A 163 -30.92 -12.38 -57.71
N LYS A 164 -30.62 -11.73 -58.84
CA LYS A 164 -31.38 -10.59 -59.32
C LYS A 164 -32.76 -11.16 -59.60
N ASN A 165 -33.59 -11.21 -58.54
CA ASN A 165 -35.01 -11.31 -58.71
C ASN A 165 -35.42 -9.99 -59.34
N ASP A 166 -35.42 -10.00 -60.67
CA ASP A 166 -35.96 -8.93 -61.48
C ASP A 166 -37.44 -8.79 -61.13
N GLY A 167 -37.75 -7.70 -60.42
CA GLY A 167 -39.02 -6.99 -60.53
C GLY A 167 -40.26 -7.73 -60.04
N VAL A 168 -40.49 -7.75 -58.73
CA VAL A 168 -41.83 -7.55 -58.18
C VAL A 168 -41.68 -6.60 -56.99
N GLU A 169 -42.12 -5.36 -57.18
CA GLU A 169 -42.33 -4.40 -56.10
C GLU A 169 -43.53 -4.87 -55.28
N ASP A 170 -43.31 -5.70 -54.27
CA ASP A 170 -44.32 -5.94 -53.25
C ASP A 170 -44.17 -4.87 -52.16
N LYS A 171 -45.04 -3.87 -52.26
CA LYS A 171 -45.26 -2.87 -51.21
C LYS A 171 -46.10 -3.53 -50.14
N ASN A 172 -45.46 -4.23 -49.23
CA ASN A 172 -45.92 -4.50 -47.87
C ASN A 172 -44.93 -5.51 -47.29
N ASP A 173 -44.18 -5.08 -46.28
CA ASP A 173 -43.88 -5.87 -45.08
C ASP A 173 -42.90 -5.02 -44.25
N ASP A 174 -43.48 -3.95 -43.71
CA ASP A 174 -43.18 -3.58 -42.33
C ASP A 174 -43.35 -4.84 -41.46
N ILE A 175 -42.60 -4.92 -40.36
CA ILE A 175 -42.67 -5.96 -39.31
C ILE A 175 -41.63 -7.08 -39.47
N TRP A 176 -40.35 -6.76 -39.27
CA TRP A 176 -39.47 -7.66 -38.52
C TRP A 176 -38.54 -6.88 -37.59
N ASN A 177 -38.96 -6.84 -36.31
CA ASN A 177 -38.12 -7.18 -35.16
C ASN A 177 -36.80 -6.41 -34.96
N THR A 178 -36.91 -5.13 -34.65
CA THR A 178 -35.97 -4.45 -33.74
C THR A 178 -36.40 -4.71 -32.29
N ALA A 179 -36.24 -5.94 -31.82
CA ALA A 179 -36.11 -6.22 -30.39
C ALA A 179 -34.72 -5.77 -29.94
N PHE A 180 -34.46 -4.47 -30.02
CA PHE A 180 -33.39 -3.84 -29.29
C PHE A 180 -33.77 -3.92 -27.82
N ILE A 181 -32.96 -4.67 -27.08
CA ILE A 181 -32.90 -4.65 -25.63
C ILE A 181 -32.71 -3.18 -25.25
N ARG A 182 -33.76 -2.55 -24.73
CA ARG A 182 -33.61 -1.38 -23.89
C ARG A 182 -33.01 -1.91 -22.60
N VAL A 183 -31.69 -1.74 -22.47
CA VAL A 183 -31.08 -1.74 -21.16
C VAL A 183 -31.59 -0.44 -20.54
N ASP A 184 -32.50 -0.58 -19.60
CA ASP A 184 -32.90 0.50 -18.72
C ASP A 184 -31.67 0.79 -17.84
N ASP A 185 -30.76 1.63 -18.34
CA ASP A 185 -29.70 2.27 -17.57
C ASP A 185 -30.33 3.48 -16.84
N ASP A 186 -31.26 3.17 -15.92
CA ASP A 186 -31.73 4.09 -14.88
C ASP A 186 -30.91 3.77 -13.61
N ASP A 187 -29.67 4.24 -13.54
CA ASP A 187 -28.97 4.47 -12.27
C ASP A 187 -28.23 5.81 -12.41
N ASP A 188 -29.03 6.86 -12.26
CA ASP A 188 -28.64 8.18 -11.78
C ASP A 188 -27.95 8.02 -10.40
N ASP A 189 -26.63 7.87 -10.39
CA ASP A 189 -25.82 8.13 -9.20
C ASP A 189 -24.89 9.32 -9.53
N ASP A 190 -25.41 10.51 -9.21
CA ASP A 190 -24.72 11.69 -8.70
C ASP A 190 -23.18 11.66 -8.82
N ILE A 191 -22.66 12.09 -9.97
CA ILE A 191 -21.28 12.60 -10.05
C ILE A 191 -21.33 14.01 -9.47
N ASP A 192 -21.08 14.07 -8.16
CA ASP A 192 -20.77 15.31 -7.46
C ASP A 192 -19.65 16.06 -8.20
N ASP A 193 -19.93 17.34 -8.43
CA ASP A 193 -19.05 18.38 -8.93
C ASP A 193 -17.60 18.20 -8.41
N ILE A 194 -16.70 17.76 -9.30
CA ILE A 194 -15.26 17.96 -9.11
C ILE A 194 -15.02 19.43 -9.45
N ASP A 195 -14.97 20.23 -8.38
CA ASP A 195 -14.49 21.60 -8.39
C ASP A 195 -13.18 21.68 -9.19
N ASP A 196 -13.15 22.67 -10.06
CA ASP A 196 -12.00 23.15 -10.81
C ASP A 196 -10.76 23.24 -9.90
N ILE A 197 -9.84 22.28 -10.07
CA ILE A 197 -8.46 22.44 -9.62
C ILE A 197 -7.81 23.33 -10.68
N ASP A 198 -7.62 24.60 -10.29
CA ASP A 198 -6.71 25.53 -10.93
C ASP A 198 -5.33 24.87 -11.00
N ASP A 199 -4.97 24.40 -12.20
CA ASP A 199 -3.61 24.05 -12.60
C ASP A 199 -2.77 25.35 -12.69
N ASP A 200 -2.45 25.91 -11.52
CA ASP A 200 -1.41 26.91 -11.36
C ASP A 200 -0.07 26.19 -11.15
N ASP A 201 0.79 26.37 -12.16
CA ASP A 201 2.24 26.54 -12.08
C ASP A 201 3.04 25.58 -11.17
N ASP A 202 3.88 24.77 -11.79
CA ASP A 202 5.31 24.77 -11.46
C ASP A 202 6.11 24.18 -12.63
N ASP A 203 6.76 25.08 -13.38
CA ASP A 203 7.88 24.79 -14.27
C ASP A 203 9.01 24.11 -13.48
N TYR A 204 9.07 22.78 -13.53
CA TYR A 204 10.27 22.05 -13.11
C TYR A 204 11.20 21.89 -14.30
N ASP A 205 12.27 22.70 -14.27
CA ASP A 205 13.47 22.57 -15.10
C ASP A 205 13.96 21.13 -15.11
N ASP A 206 13.88 20.52 -16.29
CA ASP A 206 14.31 19.17 -16.63
C ASP A 206 15.84 19.17 -16.78
N ASP A 207 16.55 19.19 -15.65
CA ASP A 207 18.00 19.03 -15.62
C ASP A 207 18.36 17.53 -15.69
N ASP A 208 18.66 17.10 -16.92
CA ASP A 208 19.51 15.98 -17.35
C ASP A 208 20.19 15.19 -16.20
N TYR A 209 19.56 14.10 -15.75
CA TYR A 209 20.22 13.06 -14.96
C TYR A 209 20.52 11.83 -15.83
N ASP A 210 21.67 11.87 -16.51
CA ASP A 210 22.36 10.69 -17.06
C ASP A 210 22.92 9.87 -15.90
N GLY A 211 22.08 8.98 -15.35
CA GLY A 211 22.43 8.04 -14.29
C GLY A 211 22.40 6.59 -14.78
N ASP A 212 23.58 6.07 -15.13
CA ASP A 212 23.86 4.68 -15.53
C ASP A 212 23.01 3.62 -14.82
N PHE A 213 22.05 3.04 -15.55
CA PHE A 213 21.24 1.90 -15.12
C PHE A 213 22.09 0.62 -15.16
N GLN A 214 22.90 0.40 -14.13
CA GLN A 214 23.57 -0.89 -13.92
C GLN A 214 22.53 -1.96 -13.55
N SER A 215 22.24 -2.83 -14.51
CA SER A 215 21.39 -4.00 -14.37
C SER A 215 22.02 -5.01 -13.39
N HIS A 216 21.57 -4.99 -12.14
CA HIS A 216 21.89 -6.05 -11.18
C HIS A 216 21.03 -7.29 -11.43
N SER A 217 21.60 -8.23 -12.19
CA SER A 217 21.18 -9.63 -12.23
C SER A 217 21.58 -10.32 -10.92
N LEU A 218 20.64 -10.58 -9.99
CA LEU A 218 20.80 -11.62 -8.98
C LEU A 218 19.46 -12.30 -8.61
N TYR A 219 18.88 -13.00 -9.58
CA TYR A 219 18.16 -14.24 -9.28
C TYR A 219 19.21 -15.33 -9.02
N SER A 220 19.50 -15.66 -7.76
CA SER A 220 20.07 -16.98 -7.44
C SER A 220 20.01 -17.32 -5.95
N LYS A 221 19.46 -18.50 -5.67
CA LYS A 221 19.57 -19.33 -4.45
C LYS A 221 18.59 -19.05 -3.30
N ASN A 222 17.34 -19.44 -3.53
CA ASN A 222 16.58 -20.14 -2.50
C ASN A 222 17.28 -21.48 -2.20
N LYS A 223 18.12 -21.49 -1.16
CA LYS A 223 18.72 -22.71 -0.62
C LYS A 223 17.83 -23.18 0.53
N SER A 224 17.15 -24.30 0.27
CA SER A 224 16.43 -25.18 1.18
C SER A 224 16.76 -24.99 2.67
N LEU A 225 15.75 -24.60 3.44
CA LEU A 225 15.76 -24.50 4.92
C LEU A 225 15.32 -25.82 5.60
N ILE A 226 15.31 -26.95 4.87
CA ILE A 226 14.73 -28.22 5.34
C ILE A 226 15.77 -29.15 6.01
N ASP A 227 17.09 -28.89 5.92
CA ASP A 227 18.11 -29.80 6.44
C ASP A 227 18.59 -29.53 7.89
N ALA A 228 17.93 -28.65 8.65
CA ALA A 228 18.37 -28.28 10.01
C ALA A 228 17.69 -29.07 11.16
N PHE A 229 16.79 -30.02 10.88
CA PHE A 229 16.00 -30.70 11.92
C PHE A 229 16.28 -32.19 12.15
N CYS A 230 17.38 -32.73 11.63
CA CYS A 230 17.81 -34.10 11.95
C CYS A 230 19.28 -34.15 12.36
N LYS A 231 19.56 -33.89 13.65
CA LYS A 231 20.60 -34.56 14.44
C LYS A 231 20.47 -34.25 15.91
#